data_AF-A0A371DQ93-F1
#
_entry.id   AF-A0A371DQ93-F1
#
_cell.length_a   1.000
_cell.length_b   1.000
_cell.length_c   1.000
_cell.angle_alpha   90.00
_cell.angle_beta   90.00
_cell.angle_gamma   90.00
#
_symmetry.space_group_name_H-M   'P 1'
#
loop_
_entity.id
_entity.type
_entity.pdbx_description
1 polymer ?
#
loop_
_entity_poly.entity_id
_entity_poly.type
_entity_poly.pdbx_seq_one_letter_code
_entity_poly.pdbx_strand_id
1 'polypeptide(L)'
;MSAPSTSSPAREKCRLAEVLQYKCTLEQEADGRPTVRCLPVPRIFRICPNRPAAAVEMTRFIDVDLETGAVRDIPSESSSVLPKGKPWRDVLKYEDVDVYEH
;
A
#
# COMPACT_ATOMS: atom_id res chain seq x y z
N MET A 1 40.23 20.75 -26.72
CA MET A 1 39.87 20.60 -25.30
C MET A 1 38.43 20.09 -25.25
N SER A 2 38.23 18.80 -24.98
CA SER A 2 36.90 18.18 -24.99
C SER A 2 36.24 18.36 -23.63
N ALA A 3 35.02 18.90 -23.60
CA ALA A 3 34.25 19.11 -22.39
C ALA A 3 33.85 17.76 -21.74
N PRO A 4 33.79 17.68 -20.39
CA PRO A 4 33.32 16.47 -19.73
C PRO A 4 31.82 16.33 -19.94
N SER A 5 31.40 15.22 -20.52
CA SER A 5 29.99 14.82 -20.58
C SER A 5 29.48 14.59 -19.17
N THR A 6 28.66 15.50 -18.65
CA THR A 6 27.87 15.32 -17.44
C THR A 6 26.87 14.18 -17.69
N SER A 7 27.26 12.95 -17.34
CA SER A 7 26.31 11.85 -17.22
C SER A 7 25.35 12.20 -16.08
N SER A 8 24.09 12.49 -16.42
CA SER A 8 23.04 12.54 -15.42
C SER A 8 23.04 11.22 -14.65
N PRO A 9 22.96 11.21 -13.30
CA PRO A 9 22.88 9.95 -12.56
C PRO A 9 21.69 9.17 -13.10
N ALA A 10 21.94 7.95 -13.57
CA ALA A 10 20.90 7.06 -14.04
C ALA A 10 19.83 7.01 -12.94
N ARG A 11 18.61 7.47 -13.24
CA ARG A 11 17.50 7.40 -12.28
C ARG A 11 17.31 5.92 -11.97
N GLU A 12 17.74 5.51 -10.78
CA GLU A 12 17.53 4.16 -10.30
C GLU A 12 16.04 3.85 -10.41
N LYS A 13 15.72 2.73 -11.06
CA LYS A 13 14.34 2.33 -11.31
C LYS A 13 13.68 1.97 -9.98
N CYS A 14 12.44 2.38 -9.79
CA CYS A 14 11.67 1.90 -8.64
C CYS A 14 11.43 0.39 -8.76
N ARG A 15 11.42 -0.29 -7.63
CA ARG A 15 11.10 -1.72 -7.54
C ARG A 15 9.79 -1.95 -6.80
N LEU A 16 9.09 -3.03 -7.15
CA LEU A 16 7.99 -3.52 -6.35
C LEU A 16 8.50 -4.49 -5.29
N ALA A 17 7.87 -4.47 -4.13
CA ALA A 17 8.13 -5.40 -3.04
C ALA A 17 6.79 -5.83 -2.43
N GLU A 18 6.64 -7.11 -2.16
CA GLU A 18 5.51 -7.64 -1.40
C GLU A 18 5.90 -7.77 0.07
N VAL A 19 4.99 -7.37 0.94
CA VAL A 19 5.07 -7.60 2.38
C VAL A 19 3.81 -8.35 2.79
N LEU A 20 3.98 -9.52 3.40
CA LEU A 20 2.87 -10.27 3.96
C LEU A 20 2.59 -9.77 5.37
N GLN A 21 1.41 -9.20 5.58
CA GLN A 21 0.91 -8.90 6.92
C GLN A 21 -0.05 -10.00 7.37
N TYR A 22 -0.30 -10.11 8.66
CA TYR A 22 -1.33 -11.00 9.20
C TYR A 22 -2.33 -10.18 10.00
N LYS A 23 -3.62 -10.37 9.72
CA LYS A 23 -4.70 -9.84 10.55
C LYS A 23 -5.19 -10.99 11.43
N CYS A 24 -5.02 -10.85 12.74
CA CYS A 24 -5.44 -11.85 13.71
C CYS A 24 -6.71 -11.41 14.46
N THR A 25 -7.64 -12.34 14.63
CA THR A 25 -8.85 -12.18 15.45
C THR A 25 -8.92 -13.29 16.49
N LEU A 26 -9.47 -12.98 17.66
CA LEU A 26 -9.84 -13.98 18.65
C LEU A 26 -11.26 -14.46 18.34
N GLU A 27 -11.40 -15.72 18.01
CA GLU A 27 -12.68 -16.40 17.80
C GLU A 27 -12.94 -17.35 18.99
N GLN A 28 -14.19 -17.62 19.34
CA GLN A 28 -14.53 -18.71 20.25
C GLN A 28 -14.84 -19.96 19.44
N GLU A 29 -14.19 -21.07 19.76
CA GLU A 29 -14.57 -22.39 19.28
C GLU A 29 -15.92 -22.81 19.87
N ALA A 30 -16.57 -23.82 19.26
CA ALA A 30 -17.88 -24.31 19.69
C ALA A 30 -17.89 -24.85 21.15
N ASP A 31 -16.72 -25.15 21.70
CA ASP A 31 -16.51 -25.58 23.08
C ASP A 31 -16.16 -24.43 24.04
N GLY A 32 -16.22 -23.18 23.56
CA GLY A 32 -15.95 -21.97 24.33
C GLY A 32 -14.47 -21.61 24.49
N ARG A 33 -13.55 -22.37 23.89
CA ARG A 33 -12.11 -22.03 23.95
C ARG A 33 -11.78 -20.86 23.01
N PRO A 34 -10.97 -19.88 23.47
CA PRO A 34 -10.52 -18.80 22.60
C PRO A 34 -9.43 -19.31 21.65
N THR A 35 -9.64 -19.12 20.36
CA THR A 35 -8.69 -19.49 19.30
C THR A 35 -8.30 -18.25 18.51
N VAL A 36 -6.99 -18.11 18.28
CA VAL A 36 -6.46 -17.02 17.44
C VAL A 36 -6.49 -17.45 15.99
N ARG A 37 -7.27 -16.76 15.17
CA ARG A 37 -7.29 -16.96 13.72
C ARG A 37 -6.57 -15.81 13.03
N CYS A 38 -5.48 -16.12 12.33
CA CYS A 38 -4.72 -15.14 11.54
C CYS A 38 -4.93 -15.37 10.05
N LEU A 39 -5.33 -14.33 9.33
CA LEU A 39 -5.46 -14.35 7.88
C LEU A 39 -4.34 -13.51 7.24
N PRO A 40 -3.66 -14.02 6.20
CA PRO A 40 -2.65 -13.26 5.49
C PRO A 40 -3.28 -12.09 4.73
N VAL A 41 -2.60 -10.96 4.74
CA VAL A 41 -2.96 -9.72 4.04
C VAL A 41 -1.74 -9.27 3.24
N PRO A 42 -1.63 -9.69 1.97
CA PRO A 42 -0.57 -9.22 1.08
C PRO A 42 -0.65 -7.70 0.89
N ARG A 43 0.49 -7.02 0.99
CA ARG A 43 0.64 -5.58 0.73
C ARG A 43 1.76 -5.37 -0.27
N ILE A 44 1.48 -4.60 -1.33
CA ILE A 44 2.47 -4.29 -2.37
C ILE A 44 2.97 -2.87 -2.17
N PHE A 45 4.29 -2.72 -2.15
CA PHE A 45 4.98 -1.44 -2.00
C PHE A 45 5.77 -1.12 -3.25
N ARG A 46 5.71 0.14 -3.69
CA ARG A 46 6.63 0.69 -4.68
C ARG A 46 7.75 1.41 -3.95
N ILE A 47 8.96 0.91 -4.12
CA ILE A 47 10.17 1.46 -3.49
C ILE A 47 10.97 2.23 -4.53
N CYS A 48 11.05 3.55 -4.36
CA CYS A 48 11.75 4.50 -5.21
C CYS A 48 12.90 5.16 -4.44
N PRO A 49 14.17 4.95 -4.84
CA PRO A 49 15.31 5.64 -4.24
C PRO A 49 15.22 7.16 -4.46
N ASN A 50 15.78 7.93 -3.53
CA ASN A 50 15.87 9.40 -3.59
C ASN A 50 14.53 10.15 -3.62
N ARG A 51 13.45 9.58 -3.07
CA ARG A 51 12.18 10.29 -2.84
C ARG A 51 11.86 10.35 -1.34
N PRO A 52 11.24 11.45 -0.84
CA PRO A 52 10.89 11.61 0.57
C PRO A 52 9.90 10.55 1.09
N ALA A 53 9.13 9.92 0.19
CA ALA A 53 8.33 8.72 0.44
C ALA A 53 8.94 7.54 -0.35
N ALA A 54 10.14 7.12 0.04
CA ALA A 54 10.90 6.11 -0.70
C ALA A 54 10.18 4.76 -0.81
N ALA A 55 9.22 4.47 0.07
CA ALA A 55 8.29 3.35 -0.08
C ALA A 55 6.85 3.89 0.04
N VAL A 56 6.01 3.57 -0.95
CA VAL A 56 4.59 3.91 -0.94
C VAL A 56 3.79 2.62 -1.06
N GLU A 57 2.86 2.40 -0.12
CA GLU A 57 1.88 1.32 -0.25
C GLU A 57 0.98 1.60 -1.45
N MET A 58 0.88 0.63 -2.35
CA MET A 58 0.02 0.75 -3.51
C MET A 58 -1.41 0.35 -3.16
N THR A 59 -2.28 1.33 -2.96
CA THR A 59 -3.73 1.16 -2.79
C THR A 59 -4.52 1.30 -4.09
N ARG A 60 -3.84 1.40 -5.24
CA ARG A 60 -4.52 1.46 -6.54
C ARG A 60 -5.02 0.10 -6.98
N PHE A 61 -6.20 0.11 -7.57
CA PHE A 61 -6.73 -1.01 -8.36
C PHE A 61 -5.70 -1.36 -9.43
N ILE A 62 -5.09 -2.53 -9.27
CA ILE A 62 -4.22 -3.11 -10.27
C ILE A 62 -5.08 -4.17 -10.94
N ASP A 63 -5.25 -4.10 -12.26
CA ASP A 63 -5.96 -5.15 -12.98
C ASP A 63 -5.11 -6.41 -12.95
N VAL A 64 -5.55 -7.39 -12.17
CA VAL A 64 -4.92 -8.70 -12.07
C VAL A 64 -5.73 -9.67 -12.91
N ASP A 65 -5.05 -10.36 -13.83
CA ASP A 65 -5.61 -11.48 -14.55
C ASP A 65 -5.87 -12.62 -13.56
N LEU A 66 -7.14 -12.92 -13.31
CA LEU A 66 -7.53 -13.86 -12.26
C LEU A 66 -7.22 -15.33 -12.59
N GLU A 67 -6.99 -15.67 -13.87
CA GLU A 67 -6.65 -17.03 -14.28
C GLU A 67 -5.15 -17.32 -14.14
N THR A 68 -4.32 -16.31 -14.39
CA THR A 68 -2.85 -16.44 -14.37
C THR A 68 -2.18 -15.81 -13.14
N GLY A 69 -2.90 -14.97 -12.41
CA GLY A 69 -2.36 -14.13 -11.34
C GLY A 69 -1.45 -12.99 -11.84
N ALA A 70 -1.36 -12.78 -13.16
CA ALA A 70 -0.48 -11.79 -13.74
C ALA A 70 -1.06 -10.37 -13.62
N VAL A 71 -0.22 -9.41 -13.25
CA VAL A 71 -0.59 -7.98 -13.22
C VAL A 71 -0.58 -7.43 -14.64
N ARG A 72 -1.73 -6.97 -15.16
CA ARG A 72 -1.86 -6.45 -16.53
C ARG A 72 -1.28 -5.04 -16.68
N ASP A 73 -1.63 -4.12 -15.79
CA ASP A 73 -1.23 -2.72 -15.89
C ASP A 73 -0.71 -2.16 -14.57
N ILE A 74 0.57 -1.77 -14.54
CA ILE A 74 1.19 -1.06 -13.41
C ILE A 74 1.23 0.44 -13.76
N PRO A 75 0.50 1.31 -13.05
CA PRO A 75 0.47 2.74 -13.36
C PRO A 75 1.87 3.36 -13.35
N SER A 76 2.20 4.06 -14.45
CA SER A 76 3.49 4.72 -14.64
C SER A 76 3.72 5.85 -13.63
N GLU A 77 4.99 6.28 -13.48
CA GLU A 77 5.47 7.32 -12.57
C GLU A 77 4.66 8.63 -12.60
N SER A 78 4.07 9.02 -13.73
CA SER A 78 3.30 10.27 -13.87
C SER A 78 2.00 10.28 -13.07
N SER A 79 1.51 9.11 -12.70
CA SER A 79 0.28 8.95 -11.93
C SER A 79 0.52 9.08 -10.41
N SER A 80 1.77 9.28 -9.95
CA SER A 80 2.12 9.40 -8.53
C SER A 80 1.91 10.80 -7.96
N VAL A 81 0.83 11.50 -8.34
CA VAL A 81 0.34 12.60 -7.51
C VAL A 81 -0.26 11.94 -6.27
N LEU A 82 0.58 11.75 -5.25
CA LEU A 82 0.11 11.33 -3.94
C LEU A 82 -0.92 12.37 -3.49
N PRO A 83 -2.11 11.96 -3.02
CA PRO A 83 -3.00 12.90 -2.38
C PRO A 83 -2.22 13.60 -1.27
N LYS A 84 -2.22 14.94 -1.29
CA LYS A 84 -1.61 15.71 -0.21
C LYS A 84 -2.34 15.30 1.08
N GLY A 85 -1.61 14.63 1.97
CA GLY A 85 -2.14 14.28 3.28
C GLY A 85 -2.61 15.57 3.97
N LYS A 86 -3.82 15.53 4.54
CA LYS A 86 -4.27 16.62 5.40
C LYS A 86 -3.45 16.58 6.70
N PRO A 87 -3.00 17.73 7.24
CA PRO A 87 -2.47 17.79 8.59
C PRO A 87 -3.46 17.14 9.57
N TRP A 88 -2.97 16.41 10.58
CA TRP A 88 -3.84 15.70 11.53
C TRP A 88 -4.89 16.60 12.18
N ARG A 89 -4.52 17.85 12.46
CA ARG A 89 -5.43 18.89 12.98
C ARG A 89 -6.63 19.23 12.09
N ASP A 90 -6.55 18.90 10.79
CA ASP A 90 -7.56 19.20 9.78
C ASP A 90 -8.40 17.95 9.41
N VAL A 91 -8.22 16.84 10.14
CA VAL A 91 -8.99 15.60 9.98
C VAL A 91 -10.27 15.70 10.82
N LEU A 92 -11.42 15.76 10.16
CA LEU A 92 -12.73 15.65 10.80
C LEU A 92 -13.00 14.17 11.10
N LYS A 93 -13.19 13.84 12.38
CA LYS A 93 -13.70 12.54 12.80
C LYS A 93 -15.22 12.65 12.89
N TYR A 94 -15.93 11.83 12.13
CA TYR A 94 -17.34 11.60 12.38
C TYR A 94 -17.41 10.56 13.50
N GLU A 95 -18.11 10.87 14.59
CA GLU A 95 -18.48 9.84 15.55
C GLU A 95 -19.48 8.93 14.84
N ASP A 96 -19.22 7.62 14.88
CA ASP A 96 -20.21 6.64 14.43
C ASP A 96 -21.44 6.83 15.33
N VAL A 97 -22.51 7.37 14.75
CA VAL A 97 -23.81 7.41 15.41
C VAL A 97 -24.29 5.98 15.40
N ASP A 98 -23.99 5.23 16.47
CA ASP A 98 -24.62 3.96 16.75
C ASP A 98 -26.13 4.22 16.93
N VAL A 99 -26.88 4.08 15.84
CA VAL A 99 -28.34 4.03 15.89
C VAL A 99 -28.73 2.70 16.51
N TYR A 100 -28.73 2.62 17.84
CA TYR A 100 -29.55 1.63 18.54
C TYR A 100 -31.00 2.11 18.48
N GLU A 101 -31.72 1.68 17.45
CA GLU A 101 -33.18 1.68 17.45
C GLU A 101 -33.68 0.70 18.52
N HIS A 102 -34.50 1.19 19.45
CA HIS A 102 -35.35 0.39 20.34
C HIS A 102 -36.79 0.85 20.20
#